data_AF-A0A543J8U6-F1
#
_entry.id   AF-A0A543J8U6-F1
#
_cell.length_a   1.000
_cell.length_b   1.000
_cell.length_c   1.000
_cell.angle_alpha   90.00
_cell.angle_beta   90.00
_cell.angle_gamma   90.00
#
_symmetry.space_group_name_H-M   'P 1'
#
loop_
_entity.id
_entity.type
_entity.pdbx_description
1 polymer ?
#
loop_
_entity_poly.entity_id
_entity_poly.type
_entity_poly.pdbx_seq_one_letter_code
_entity_poly.pdbx_strand_id
1 'polypeptide(L)'
;MRSLRTLFLLALGALLALPLLTVASGTASAGTGTARTTVYRGLTYCVQASAAIDTFTGGFSGNLGYANAYLLARDLNGGCNWSATGDGRARVDVQVWNGSAWQFCRGSDWAYGPFGWSSGEFGGPYGPGRILDYGGSASCGAGYYRSVATAEYNTGQGWVGGSIASPYLWVA
;
A
#
# COMPACT_ATOMS: atom_id res chain seq x y z
N MET A 1 65.31 -15.05 5.26
CA MET A 1 64.41 -15.21 4.09
C MET A 1 62.97 -15.51 4.53
N ARG A 2 62.31 -14.62 5.29
CA ARG A 2 60.95 -14.83 5.86
C ARG A 2 59.99 -13.66 5.59
N SER A 3 60.26 -12.83 4.58
CA SER A 3 59.59 -11.52 4.43
C SER A 3 58.64 -11.42 3.22
N LEU A 4 58.89 -12.07 2.09
CA LEU A 4 58.02 -11.89 0.90
C LEU A 4 56.70 -12.66 0.93
N ARG A 5 56.68 -13.89 1.48
CA ARG A 5 55.47 -14.73 1.49
C ARG A 5 54.34 -14.16 2.36
N THR A 6 54.69 -13.55 3.49
CA THR A 6 53.73 -12.96 4.43
C THR A 6 53.11 -11.67 3.87
N LEU A 7 53.91 -10.86 3.16
CA LEU A 7 53.44 -9.65 2.47
C LEU A 7 52.48 -9.98 1.31
N PHE A 8 52.75 -11.05 0.55
CA PHE A 8 51.89 -11.47 -0.56
C PHE A 8 50.52 -12.01 -0.08
N LEU A 9 50.50 -12.74 1.04
CA LEU A 9 49.26 -13.26 1.63
C LEU A 9 48.39 -12.15 2.26
N LEU A 10 49.01 -11.11 2.84
CA LEU A 10 48.29 -9.93 3.34
C LEU A 10 47.69 -9.09 2.20
N ALA A 11 48.39 -8.95 1.08
CA ALA A 11 47.88 -8.24 -0.09
C ALA A 11 46.70 -8.98 -0.76
N LEU A 12 46.75 -10.31 -0.84
CA LEU A 12 45.62 -11.11 -1.36
C LEU A 12 44.41 -11.06 -0.41
N GLY A 13 44.63 -11.08 0.91
CA GLY A 13 43.54 -10.96 1.89
C GLY A 13 42.82 -9.62 1.82
N ALA A 14 43.55 -8.53 1.57
CA ALA A 14 42.95 -7.21 1.37
C ALA A 14 42.16 -7.12 0.05
N LEU A 15 42.66 -7.70 -1.05
CA LEU A 15 41.96 -7.70 -2.35
C LEU A 15 40.70 -8.58 -2.38
N LEU A 16 40.67 -9.66 -1.58
CA LEU A 16 39.49 -10.54 -1.43
C LEU A 16 38.46 -10.02 -0.41
N ALA A 17 38.80 -9.04 0.41
CA ALA A 17 37.86 -8.40 1.35
C ALA A 17 37.07 -7.24 0.72
N LEU A 18 37.57 -6.62 -0.36
CA LEU A 18 36.89 -5.52 -1.03
C LEU A 18 35.57 -5.84 -1.76
N PRO A 19 35.29 -7.06 -2.29
CA PRO A 19 34.02 -7.33 -2.96
C PRO A 19 32.84 -7.59 -1.99
N LEU A 20 33.09 -7.90 -0.71
CA LEU A 20 32.05 -8.24 0.26
C LEU A 20 31.34 -7.03 0.88
N LEU A 21 31.77 -5.80 0.57
CA LEU A 21 31.13 -4.55 1.00
C LEU A 21 30.08 -4.01 0.01
N THR A 22 29.82 -4.73 -1.09
CA THR A 22 28.69 -4.44 -1.98
C THR A 22 27.53 -5.39 -1.74
N VAL A 23 27.17 -5.58 -0.47
CA VAL A 23 25.76 -5.86 -0.19
C VAL A 23 25.06 -4.56 -0.57
N ALA A 24 24.59 -4.47 -1.81
CA ALA A 24 23.57 -3.50 -2.16
C ALA A 24 22.48 -3.70 -1.12
N SER A 25 22.42 -2.80 -0.15
CA SER A 25 21.27 -2.63 0.72
C SER A 25 20.14 -2.31 -0.24
N GLY A 26 19.47 -3.36 -0.73
CA GLY A 26 18.13 -3.26 -1.25
C GLY A 26 17.38 -2.54 -0.15
N THR A 27 17.07 -1.27 -0.40
CA THR A 27 16.18 -0.53 0.48
C THR A 27 14.86 -1.26 0.35
N ALA A 28 14.62 -2.22 1.25
CA ALA A 28 13.27 -2.70 1.49
C ALA A 28 12.48 -1.44 1.83
N SER A 29 11.71 -0.96 0.86
CA SER A 29 11.00 0.29 1.01
C SER A 29 10.01 0.14 2.13
N ALA A 30 9.99 1.15 3.00
CA ALA A 30 8.99 1.24 4.02
C ALA A 30 7.68 1.65 3.33
N GLY A 31 6.86 0.66 2.95
CA GLY A 31 5.49 0.91 2.55
C GLY A 31 4.81 1.81 3.58
N THR A 32 4.24 2.93 3.14
CA THR A 32 3.52 3.84 4.02
C THR A 32 2.03 3.58 3.89
N GLY A 33 1.32 3.61 5.01
CA GLY A 33 -0.10 3.27 5.03
C GLY A 33 -0.90 4.16 5.96
N THR A 34 -2.11 4.47 5.54
CA THR A 34 -3.17 4.97 6.42
C THR A 34 -3.97 3.78 6.89
N ALA A 35 -3.99 3.58 8.21
CA ALA A 35 -4.80 2.54 8.85
C ALA A 35 -6.29 2.74 8.54
N ARG A 36 -7.08 1.70 8.85
CA ARG A 36 -8.53 1.68 8.64
C ARG A 36 -9.19 2.93 9.25
N THR A 37 -9.79 3.73 8.39
CA THR A 37 -10.39 5.03 8.73
C THR A 37 -11.81 5.09 8.21
N THR A 38 -12.74 5.58 9.03
CA THR A 38 -14.14 5.73 8.63
C THR A 38 -14.27 6.85 7.61
N VAL A 39 -14.63 6.49 6.37
CA VAL A 39 -14.80 7.42 5.25
C VAL A 39 -16.26 7.78 4.99
N TYR A 40 -17.20 7.02 5.55
CA TYR A 40 -18.63 7.31 5.50
C TYR A 40 -19.35 6.82 6.76
N ARG A 41 -20.33 7.60 7.25
CA ARG A 41 -21.18 7.26 8.39
C ARG A 41 -22.66 7.38 8.01
N GLY A 42 -23.32 6.24 7.85
CA GLY A 42 -24.76 6.15 7.66
C GLY A 42 -25.51 6.07 8.99
N LEU A 43 -26.82 5.83 8.92
CA LEU A 43 -27.64 5.63 10.11
C LEU A 43 -27.35 4.28 10.78
N THR A 44 -27.21 3.22 9.99
CA THR A 44 -27.06 1.84 10.49
C THR A 44 -25.71 1.20 10.14
N TYR A 45 -24.84 1.91 9.41
CA TYR A 45 -23.57 1.39 8.94
C TYR A 45 -22.47 2.45 8.89
N CYS A 46 -21.21 1.99 8.85
CA CYS A 46 -20.03 2.79 8.57
C CYS A 46 -19.22 2.11 7.47
N VAL A 47 -18.68 2.90 6.53
CA VAL A 47 -17.71 2.41 5.55
C VAL A 47 -16.33 2.86 5.99
N GLN A 48 -15.40 1.92 6.06
CA GLN A 48 -13.99 2.19 6.33
C GLN A 48 -13.15 1.89 5.09
N ALA A 49 -12.08 2.67 4.94
CA ALA A 49 -11.07 2.47 3.92
C ALA A 49 -9.69 2.42 4.56
N SER A 50 -8.76 1.72 3.92
CA SER A 50 -7.33 1.85 4.19
C SER A 50 -6.59 2.05 2.87
N ALA A 51 -5.58 2.91 2.87
CA ALA A 51 -4.73 3.16 1.72
C ALA A 51 -3.28 2.86 2.09
N ALA A 52 -2.53 2.21 1.21
CA ALA A 52 -1.09 2.09 1.38
C ALA A 52 -0.38 2.30 0.04
N ILE A 53 0.88 2.69 0.11
CA ILE A 53 1.73 2.86 -1.05
C ILE A 53 3.12 2.31 -0.72
N ASP A 54 3.68 1.54 -1.65
CA ASP A 54 4.96 0.88 -1.53
C ASP A 54 5.79 1.09 -2.80
N THR A 55 7.11 1.09 -2.67
CA THR A 55 8.05 1.21 -3.80
C THR A 55 9.06 0.10 -3.80
N PHE A 56 9.26 -0.58 -4.92
CA PHE A 56 10.26 -1.64 -4.98
C PHE A 56 11.49 -1.20 -5.78
N THR A 57 12.65 -1.14 -5.11
CA THR A 57 13.94 -0.84 -5.74
C THR A 57 14.71 -2.14 -6.05
N GLY A 58 14.38 -2.79 -7.16
CA GLY A 58 15.20 -3.90 -7.68
C GLY A 58 14.48 -4.89 -8.61
N GLY A 59 14.72 -4.82 -9.92
CA GLY A 59 14.47 -5.91 -10.89
C GLY A 59 13.01 -6.29 -11.20
N PHE A 60 12.19 -6.54 -10.19
CA PHE A 60 10.73 -6.67 -10.28
C PHE A 60 10.11 -5.34 -9.83
N SER A 61 10.09 -4.37 -10.74
CA SER A 61 9.43 -3.08 -10.54
C SER A 61 7.95 -3.30 -10.27
N GLY A 62 7.53 -3.26 -9.00
CA GLY A 62 6.13 -3.07 -8.64
C GLY A 62 6.10 -1.97 -7.59
N ASN A 63 5.97 -0.72 -8.00
CA ASN A 63 5.53 0.27 -7.05
C ASN A 63 4.03 0.02 -6.86
N LEU A 64 3.57 -0.25 -5.65
CA LEU A 64 2.22 -0.78 -5.43
C LEU A 64 1.36 0.22 -4.65
N GLY A 65 0.19 0.53 -5.20
CA GLY A 65 -0.89 1.22 -4.50
C GLY A 65 -1.91 0.21 -3.99
N TYR A 66 -2.38 0.38 -2.76
CA TYR A 66 -3.35 -0.49 -2.11
C TYR A 66 -4.60 0.29 -1.70
N ALA A 67 -5.75 -0.35 -1.89
CA ALA A 67 -7.03 0.08 -1.33
C ALA A 67 -7.76 -1.12 -0.74
N ASN A 68 -8.28 -0.99 0.47
CA ASN A 68 -9.20 -1.97 1.05
C ASN A 68 -10.46 -1.25 1.53
N ALA A 69 -11.61 -1.88 1.31
CA ALA A 69 -12.90 -1.46 1.80
C ALA A 69 -13.36 -2.36 2.96
N TYR A 70 -14.11 -1.78 3.88
CA TYR A 70 -14.66 -2.47 5.03
C TYR A 70 -16.05 -1.92 5.37
N LEU A 71 -16.95 -2.79 5.84
CA LEU A 71 -18.27 -2.41 6.31
C LEU A 71 -18.42 -2.77 7.78
N LEU A 72 -18.97 -1.83 8.55
CA LEU A 72 -19.22 -1.96 9.97
C LEU A 72 -20.67 -1.59 10.26
N ALA A 73 -21.29 -2.24 11.24
CA ALA A 73 -22.61 -1.88 11.74
C ALA A 73 -22.50 -0.68 12.67
N ARG A 74 -23.46 0.24 12.61
CA ARG A 74 -23.48 1.38 13.53
C ARG A 74 -24.39 1.08 14.72
N ASP A 75 -23.87 1.27 15.93
CA ASP A 75 -24.65 1.07 17.16
C ASP A 75 -25.44 2.33 17.54
N LEU A 76 -26.30 2.18 18.57
CA LEU A 76 -27.16 3.25 19.08
C LEU A 76 -26.38 4.44 19.67
N ASN A 77 -25.12 4.24 20.05
CA ASN A 77 -24.23 5.29 20.55
C ASN A 77 -23.39 5.92 19.42
N GLY A 78 -23.61 5.49 18.18
CA GLY A 78 -22.90 5.96 17.00
C GLY A 78 -21.53 5.33 16.76
N GLY A 79 -21.16 4.29 17.52
CA GLY A 79 -19.97 3.47 17.32
C GLY A 79 -20.09 2.58 16.09
N CYS A 80 -18.95 2.20 15.51
CA CYS A 80 -18.88 1.34 14.31
C CYS A 80 -18.26 -0.02 14.72
N ASN A 81 -19.02 -1.11 14.55
CA ASN A 81 -18.68 -2.45 15.02
C ASN A 81 -18.61 -3.47 13.86
N TRP A 82 -17.75 -4.46 13.99
CA TRP A 82 -17.43 -5.46 12.95
C TRP A 82 -18.47 -6.59 12.85
N SER A 83 -19.72 -6.24 12.59
CA SER A 83 -20.82 -7.20 12.46
C SER A 83 -21.65 -7.04 11.18
N ALA A 84 -21.30 -6.07 10.33
CA ALA A 84 -22.03 -5.85 9.08
C ALA A 84 -21.53 -6.77 7.96
N THR A 85 -22.47 -7.16 7.11
CA THR A 85 -22.24 -7.90 5.86
C THR A 85 -22.97 -7.19 4.73
N GLY A 86 -22.57 -7.46 3.49
CA GLY A 86 -23.16 -6.87 2.30
C GLY A 86 -22.15 -6.77 1.17
N ASP A 87 -22.52 -6.11 0.07
CA ASP A 87 -21.65 -5.98 -1.09
C ASP A 87 -20.96 -4.62 -1.15
N GLY A 88 -19.69 -4.64 -1.53
CA GLY A 88 -18.84 -3.48 -1.58
C GLY A 88 -18.08 -3.36 -2.88
N ARG A 89 -17.37 -2.24 -3.00
CA ARG A 89 -16.31 -2.08 -3.97
C ARG A 89 -15.17 -1.22 -3.47
N ALA A 90 -13.98 -1.48 -4.01
CA ALA A 90 -12.78 -0.70 -3.74
C ALA A 90 -12.05 -0.36 -5.04
N ARG A 91 -11.45 0.82 -5.12
CA ARG A 91 -10.48 1.19 -6.17
C ARG A 91 -9.34 1.96 -5.55
N VAL A 92 -8.20 1.98 -6.25
CA VAL A 92 -7.03 2.75 -5.87
C VAL A 92 -6.65 3.68 -7.01
N ASP A 93 -6.48 4.96 -6.68
CA ASP A 93 -5.86 5.95 -7.56
C ASP A 93 -4.50 6.33 -6.99
N VAL A 94 -3.47 6.25 -7.82
CA VAL A 94 -2.14 6.76 -7.50
C VAL A 94 -2.04 8.19 -8.00
N GLN A 95 -1.55 9.06 -7.13
CA GLN A 95 -1.33 10.47 -7.40
C GLN A 95 0.14 10.81 -7.26
N VAL A 96 0.62 11.74 -8.10
CA VAL A 96 1.97 12.30 -8.07
C VAL A 96 1.91 13.79 -7.70
N TRP A 97 2.86 14.26 -6.90
CA TRP A 97 2.98 15.68 -6.56
C TRP A 97 3.66 16.45 -7.68
N ASN A 98 3.01 17.50 -8.21
CA ASN A 98 3.56 18.32 -9.29
C ASN A 98 4.26 19.60 -8.80
N GLY A 99 4.46 19.76 -7.49
CA GLY A 99 5.00 20.97 -6.87
C GLY A 99 3.95 21.89 -6.22
N SER A 100 2.67 21.77 -6.60
CA SER A 100 1.57 22.61 -6.08
C SER A 100 0.31 21.84 -5.69
N ALA A 101 0.04 20.72 -6.34
CA ALA A 101 -1.10 19.87 -6.06
C ALA A 101 -0.78 18.39 -6.36
N TRP A 102 -1.60 17.52 -5.76
CA TRP A 102 -1.61 16.10 -6.11
C TRP A 102 -2.37 15.91 -7.42
N GLN A 103 -1.70 15.36 -8.43
CA GLN A 103 -2.28 15.05 -9.73
C GLN A 103 -2.52 13.57 -9.88
N PHE A 104 -3.59 13.19 -10.58
CA PHE A 104 -3.84 11.81 -10.95
C PHE A 104 -2.69 11.29 -11.83
N CYS A 105 -2.14 10.14 -11.45
CA CYS A 105 -1.12 9.45 -12.24
C CYS A 105 -1.70 8.19 -12.89
N ARG A 106 -2.24 7.28 -12.07
CA ARG A 106 -2.81 6.01 -12.54
C ARG A 106 -3.98 5.61 -11.65
N GLY A 107 -4.94 4.90 -12.21
CA GLY A 107 -6.09 4.39 -11.46
C GLY A 107 -6.33 2.92 -11.77
N SER A 108 -6.98 2.24 -10.85
CA SER A 108 -7.49 0.89 -11.06
C SER A 108 -8.98 0.93 -11.44
N ASP A 109 -9.45 -0.15 -12.05
CA ASP A 109 -10.87 -0.47 -12.03
C ASP A 109 -11.36 -0.75 -10.60
N TRP A 110 -12.68 -0.78 -10.44
CA TRP A 110 -13.33 -1.20 -9.20
C TRP A 110 -13.18 -2.72 -9.00
N ALA A 111 -12.69 -3.14 -7.85
CA ALA A 111 -12.85 -4.50 -7.34
C ALA A 111 -14.18 -4.58 -6.57
N TYR A 112 -15.03 -5.53 -6.94
CA TYR A 112 -16.32 -5.79 -6.29
C TYR A 112 -16.23 -7.06 -5.43
N GLY A 113 -17.03 -7.13 -4.37
CA GLY A 113 -17.11 -8.34 -3.55
C GLY A 113 -17.82 -8.14 -2.22
N PRO A 114 -18.03 -9.23 -1.47
CA PRO A 114 -18.72 -9.18 -0.19
C PRO A 114 -17.83 -8.61 0.93
N PHE A 115 -18.49 -8.04 1.94
CA PHE A 115 -17.95 -7.75 3.25
C PHE A 115 -18.29 -8.87 4.23
N GLY A 116 -17.40 -9.10 5.20
CA GLY A 116 -17.72 -9.96 6.33
C GLY A 116 -16.55 -10.17 7.28
N TRP A 117 -16.62 -11.27 8.03
CA TRP A 117 -15.65 -11.63 9.05
C TRP A 117 -15.28 -13.12 8.94
N SER A 118 -13.99 -13.45 8.97
CA SER A 118 -13.51 -14.83 9.09
C SER A 118 -13.14 -15.16 10.54
N SER A 119 -13.40 -16.39 10.98
CA SER A 119 -13.00 -16.89 12.31
C SER A 119 -11.65 -17.63 12.27
N GLY A 120 -11.07 -17.91 13.45
CA GLY A 120 -9.82 -18.65 13.60
C GLY A 120 -8.61 -17.78 13.97
N GLU A 121 -7.43 -18.38 14.02
CA GLU A 121 -6.16 -17.73 14.44
C GLU A 121 -5.78 -16.53 13.57
N PHE A 122 -6.16 -16.56 12.30
CA PHE A 122 -5.96 -15.46 11.33
C PHE A 122 -7.28 -14.83 10.89
N GLY A 123 -8.33 -15.01 11.72
CA GLY A 123 -9.64 -14.44 11.48
C GLY A 123 -9.63 -12.91 11.54
N GLY A 124 -10.37 -12.26 10.65
CA GLY A 124 -10.46 -10.81 10.62
C GLY A 124 -11.53 -10.30 9.66
N PRO A 125 -11.74 -8.98 9.64
CA PRO A 125 -12.69 -8.41 8.70
C PRO A 125 -12.12 -8.47 7.29
N TYR A 126 -12.98 -8.82 6.34
CA TYR A 126 -12.64 -8.83 4.94
C TYR A 126 -13.62 -7.95 4.15
N GLY A 127 -13.14 -7.53 2.98
CA GLY A 127 -13.90 -6.78 2.01
C GLY A 127 -13.14 -6.70 0.70
N PRO A 128 -13.70 -6.01 -0.30
CA PRO A 128 -13.02 -5.79 -1.56
C PRO A 128 -11.69 -5.06 -1.36
N GLY A 129 -10.66 -5.56 -2.00
CA GLY A 129 -9.32 -4.99 -2.01
C GLY A 129 -8.82 -4.82 -3.44
N ARG A 130 -7.98 -3.81 -3.66
CA ARG A 130 -7.34 -3.57 -4.95
C ARG A 130 -5.87 -3.22 -4.76
N ILE A 131 -5.05 -3.82 -5.61
CA ILE A 131 -3.64 -3.53 -5.76
C ILE A 131 -3.44 -3.00 -7.18
N LEU A 132 -2.64 -1.94 -7.31
CA LEU A 132 -2.29 -1.34 -8.59
C LEU A 132 -0.78 -1.17 -8.66
N ASP A 133 -0.16 -1.77 -9.66
CA ASP A 133 1.22 -1.45 -10.02
C ASP A 133 1.28 -0.10 -10.73
N TYR A 134 2.11 0.81 -10.24
CA TYR A 134 2.39 2.12 -10.84
C TYR A 134 3.89 2.32 -11.11
N GLY A 135 4.69 1.25 -11.04
CA GLY A 135 6.12 1.28 -11.31
C GLY A 135 6.48 1.28 -12.79
N GLY A 136 7.77 1.42 -13.07
CA GLY A 136 8.36 1.30 -14.40
C GLY A 136 7.82 2.32 -15.41
N SER A 137 7.55 1.86 -16.63
CA SER A 137 7.02 2.70 -17.72
C SER A 137 5.63 3.28 -17.45
N ALA A 138 4.90 2.75 -16.46
CA ALA A 138 3.60 3.24 -16.06
C ALA A 138 3.68 4.28 -14.93
N SER A 139 4.87 4.57 -14.42
CA SER A 139 5.07 5.69 -13.50
C SER A 139 4.94 7.02 -14.23
N CYS A 140 4.56 8.07 -13.50
CA CYS A 140 4.47 9.43 -14.02
C CYS A 140 5.80 10.19 -13.87
N GLY A 141 6.93 9.47 -13.87
CA GLY A 141 8.27 10.00 -13.65
C GLY A 141 8.68 10.07 -12.18
N ALA A 142 9.89 10.55 -11.92
CA ALA A 142 10.38 10.72 -10.55
C ALA A 142 9.56 11.77 -9.78
N GLY A 143 9.24 11.50 -8.52
CA GLY A 143 8.39 12.41 -7.75
C GLY A 143 7.92 11.84 -6.41
N TYR A 144 7.15 12.64 -5.67
CA TYR A 144 6.40 12.15 -4.51
C TYR A 144 5.08 11.54 -4.96
N TYR A 145 4.77 10.35 -4.46
CA TYR A 145 3.57 9.60 -4.77
C TYR A 145 2.76 9.29 -3.52
N ARG A 146 1.43 9.23 -3.68
CA ARG A 146 0.50 8.67 -2.69
C ARG A 146 -0.57 7.84 -3.37
N SER A 147 -1.18 6.91 -2.64
CA SER A 147 -2.38 6.23 -3.09
C SER A 147 -3.61 6.85 -2.43
N VAL A 148 -4.73 6.83 -3.16
CA VAL A 148 -6.05 7.23 -2.69
C VAL A 148 -6.94 6.00 -2.83
N ALA A 149 -7.31 5.43 -1.69
CA ALA A 149 -8.25 4.33 -1.63
C ALA A 149 -9.66 4.88 -1.58
N THR A 150 -10.52 4.46 -2.51
CA THR A 150 -11.96 4.70 -2.43
C THR A 150 -12.64 3.40 -2.05
N ALA A 151 -13.48 3.46 -1.03
CA ALA A 151 -14.25 2.32 -0.52
C ALA A 151 -15.73 2.67 -0.51
N GLU A 152 -16.56 1.77 -1.04
CA GLU A 152 -18.00 1.96 -1.12
C GLU A 152 -18.78 0.70 -0.75
N TYR A 153 -19.98 0.91 -0.24
CA TYR A 153 -20.98 -0.10 0.11
C TYR A 153 -22.22 0.07 -0.75
N ASN A 154 -22.79 -1.04 -1.22
CA ASN A 154 -24.04 -1.06 -1.95
C ASN A 154 -25.23 -1.14 -0.99
N THR A 155 -26.01 -0.06 -0.93
CA THR A 155 -27.23 0.03 -0.12
C THR A 155 -28.46 -0.64 -0.76
N GLY A 156 -28.33 -1.14 -1.99
CA GLY A 156 -29.45 -1.56 -2.83
C GLY A 156 -30.15 -0.40 -3.57
N GLN A 157 -29.95 0.83 -3.12
CA GLN A 157 -30.43 2.07 -3.78
C GLN A 157 -29.29 2.84 -4.47
N GLY A 158 -28.05 2.44 -4.22
CA GLY A 158 -26.85 3.10 -4.73
C GLY A 158 -25.62 2.80 -3.88
N TRP A 159 -24.49 3.32 -4.34
CA TRP A 159 -23.20 3.20 -3.69
C TRP A 159 -22.94 4.38 -2.75
N VAL A 160 -22.50 4.09 -1.54
CA VAL A 160 -22.15 5.09 -0.53
C VAL A 160 -20.77 4.78 0.05
N GLY A 161 -19.99 5.81 0.32
CA GLY A 161 -18.62 5.63 0.76
C GLY A 161 -17.82 6.91 0.71
N GLY A 162 -16.51 6.74 0.64
CA GLY A 162 -15.59 7.86 0.57
C GLY A 162 -14.17 7.39 0.27
N SER A 163 -13.23 8.33 0.34
CA SER A 163 -11.83 8.08 0.03
C SER A 163 -10.91 8.49 1.16
N ILE A 164 -9.78 7.79 1.26
CA ILE A 164 -8.68 8.13 2.17
C ILE A 164 -7.36 8.04 1.41
N ALA A 165 -6.45 8.97 1.66
CA ALA A 165 -5.11 8.93 1.08
C ALA A 165 -4.13 8.23 2.02
N SER A 166 -3.14 7.54 1.46
CA SER A 166 -1.94 7.14 2.19
C SER A 166 -1.07 8.37 2.51
N PRO A 167 -0.08 8.24 3.41
CA PRO A 167 1.10 9.11 3.37
C PRO A 167 1.79 9.01 2.01
N TYR A 168 2.80 9.85 1.79
CA TYR A 168 3.53 9.87 0.52
C TYR A 168 4.94 9.33 0.67
N LEU A 169 5.50 8.85 -0.43
CA LEU A 169 6.88 8.42 -0.55
C LEU A 169 7.50 8.99 -1.83
N TRP A 170 8.84 9.03 -1.88
CA TRP A 170 9.56 9.42 -3.10
C TRP A 170 9.81 8.20 -3.99
N VAL A 171 9.64 8.38 -5.30
CA VAL A 171 10.00 7.42 -6.35
C VAL A 171 11.03 8.07 -7.26
N ALA A 172 12.12 7.35 -7.52
CA ALA A 172 13.20 7.77 -8.41
C ALA A 172 12.99 7.27 -9.84
#